data_AF-A0A1F2SB61-F1
#
_entry.id   AF-A0A1F2SB61-F1
#
_cell.length_a   1.000
_cell.length_b   1.000
_cell.length_c   1.000
_cell.angle_alpha   90.00
_cell.angle_beta   90.00
_cell.angle_gamma   90.00
#
_symmetry.space_group_name_H-M   'P 1'
#
loop_
_entity.id
_entity.type
_entity.pdbx_description
1 polymer ?
#
loop_
_entity_poly.entity_id
_entity_poly.type
_entity_poly.pdbx_seq_one_letter_code
_entity_poly.pdbx_strand_id
1 'polypeptide(L)'
;MTTVRITLGPKALEVLGRPVVGQGGFQTLLRQMQAAVQGRDLSLTPDQVAKVVRYVEKYGQGGFQGRLDTVLAELRRLASVLRPLTELR
;
A
#
# COMPACT_ATOMS: atom_id res chain seq x y z
N MET A 1 8.91 15.34 -5.88
CA MET A 1 7.65 14.67 -5.51
C MET A 1 7.82 14.06 -4.13
N THR A 2 6.96 14.39 -3.18
CA THR A 2 7.00 13.81 -1.82
C THR A 2 6.50 12.37 -1.85
N THR A 3 7.18 11.48 -1.15
CA THR A 3 6.77 10.07 -1.00
C THR A 3 6.67 9.71 0.47
N VAL A 4 5.77 8.77 0.76
CA VAL A 4 5.65 8.10 2.05
C VAL A 4 6.36 6.76 1.92
N ARG A 5 7.27 6.47 2.85
CA ARG A 5 7.97 5.19 2.93
C ARG A 5 7.38 4.36 4.06
N ILE A 6 7.06 3.11 3.78
CA ILE A 6 6.68 2.11 4.78
C ILE A 6 7.57 0.87 4.65
N THR A 7 7.81 0.18 5.75
CA THR A 7 8.57 -1.08 5.75
C THR A 7 7.61 -2.26 5.82
N LEU A 8 7.75 -3.19 4.88
CA LEU A 8 6.89 -4.37 4.76
C LEU A 8 7.46 -5.57 5.53
N GLY A 9 6.58 -6.25 6.26
CA GLY A 9 6.87 -7.57 6.84
C GLY A 9 7.10 -8.64 5.75
N PRO A 10 7.73 -9.79 6.07
CA PRO A 10 8.07 -10.81 5.06
C PRO A 10 6.84 -11.32 4.31
N LYS A 11 5.74 -11.57 5.03
CA LYS A 11 4.46 -12.03 4.47
C LYS A 11 3.83 -10.98 3.55
N ALA A 12 3.90 -9.70 3.91
CA ALA A 12 3.39 -8.62 3.08
C ALA A 12 4.18 -8.48 1.78
N LEU A 13 5.51 -8.63 1.86
CA LEU A 13 6.40 -8.62 0.72
C LEU A 13 6.13 -9.79 -0.23
N GLU A 14 6.00 -11.00 0.32
CA GLU A 14 5.64 -12.21 -0.44
C GLU A 14 4.31 -12.04 -1.17
N VAL A 15 3.28 -11.59 -0.45
CA VAL A 15 1.92 -11.43 -0.99
C VAL A 15 1.88 -10.32 -2.06
N LEU A 16 2.55 -9.19 -1.83
CA LEU A 16 2.67 -8.11 -2.80
C LEU A 16 3.46 -8.54 -4.04
N GLY A 17 4.53 -9.33 -3.87
CA GLY A 17 5.42 -9.79 -4.94
C GLY A 17 4.85 -10.84 -5.88
N ARG A 18 3.68 -11.42 -5.59
CA ARG A 18 3.03 -12.40 -6.46
C ARG A 18 2.76 -11.81 -7.87
N PRO A 19 2.83 -12.60 -8.95
CA PRO A 19 2.56 -12.11 -10.30
C PRO A 19 1.21 -11.37 -10.40
N VAL A 20 1.18 -10.30 -11.20
CA VAL A 20 -0.02 -9.50 -11.45
C VAL A 20 -0.59 -9.86 -12.82
N VAL A 21 -1.68 -10.62 -12.84
CA VAL A 21 -2.37 -11.07 -14.06
C VAL A 21 -3.51 -10.10 -14.41
N GLY A 22 -3.67 -9.81 -15.70
CA GLY A 22 -4.74 -8.98 -16.24
C GLY A 22 -4.38 -7.49 -16.38
N GLN A 23 -5.37 -6.73 -16.81
CA GLN A 23 -5.27 -5.30 -17.11
C GLN A 23 -6.36 -4.52 -16.37
N GLY A 24 -6.00 -3.32 -15.90
CA GLY A 24 -6.89 -2.47 -15.11
C GLY A 24 -6.12 -1.59 -14.13
N GLY A 25 -6.81 -0.59 -13.56
CA GLY A 25 -6.18 0.38 -12.65
C GLY A 25 -5.59 -0.25 -11.39
N PHE A 26 -6.20 -1.32 -10.88
CA PHE A 26 -5.70 -2.06 -9.72
C PHE A 26 -4.41 -2.82 -10.05
N GLN A 27 -4.39 -3.54 -11.17
CA GLN A 27 -3.21 -4.27 -11.64
C GLN A 27 -2.06 -3.31 -11.96
N THR A 28 -2.35 -2.15 -12.55
CA THR A 28 -1.35 -1.09 -12.76
C THR A 28 -0.78 -0.59 -11.43
N LEU A 29 -1.62 -0.34 -10.43
CA LEU A 29 -1.15 0.06 -9.10
C LEU A 29 -0.25 -1.00 -8.47
N LEU A 30 -0.65 -2.28 -8.50
CA LEU A 30 0.17 -3.37 -7.95
C LEU A 30 1.54 -3.46 -8.63
N ARG A 31 1.60 -3.36 -9.96
CA ARG A 31 2.87 -3.36 -10.71
C ARG A 31 3.75 -2.17 -10.33
N GLN A 32 3.16 -0.98 -10.17
CA GLN A 32 3.89 0.20 -9.70
C GLN A 32 4.44 0.01 -8.29
N MET A 33 3.66 -0.59 -7.38
CA MET A 33 4.10 -0.88 -6.02
C MET A 33 5.23 -1.90 -6.00
N GLN A 34 5.12 -2.99 -6.77
CA GLN A 34 6.18 -3.99 -6.92
C GLN A 34 7.49 -3.36 -7.41
N ALA A 35 7.44 -2.47 -8.40
CA ALA A 35 8.61 -1.75 -8.90
C ALA A 35 9.18 -0.73 -7.91
N ALA A 36 8.36 -0.24 -6.98
CA ALA A 36 8.76 0.74 -5.95
C ALA A 36 9.29 0.10 -4.66
N VAL A 37 9.32 -1.24 -4.58
CA VAL A 37 9.93 -1.97 -3.47
C VAL A 37 11.45 -1.97 -3.61
N GLN A 38 12.16 -1.58 -2.56
CA GLN A 38 13.61 -1.71 -2.43
C GLN A 38 13.93 -2.49 -1.15
N GLY A 39 14.33 -3.76 -1.29
CA GLY A 39 14.48 -4.67 -0.16
C GLY A 39 13.13 -4.91 0.53
N ARG A 40 12.87 -4.20 1.63
CA ARG A 40 11.61 -4.26 2.41
C ARG A 40 10.85 -2.94 2.42
N ASP A 41 11.44 -1.88 1.88
CA ASP A 41 10.83 -0.56 1.87
C ASP A 41 9.99 -0.37 0.63
N LEU A 42 8.75 0.07 0.82
CA LEU A 42 7.85 0.48 -0.25
C LEU A 42 7.66 1.99 -0.17
N SER A 43 7.97 2.68 -1.27
CA SER A 43 7.74 4.12 -1.40
C SER A 43 6.48 4.39 -2.23
N LEU A 44 5.58 5.23 -1.70
CA LEU A 44 4.30 5.58 -2.32
C LEU A 44 4.13 7.09 -2.41
N THR A 45 3.61 7.58 -3.53
CA THR A 45 3.12 8.96 -3.62
C THR A 45 1.76 9.12 -2.91
N PRO A 46 1.36 10.34 -2.55
CA PRO A 46 0.02 10.59 -2.01
C PRO A 46 -1.11 10.05 -2.89
N ASP A 47 -0.98 10.17 -4.22
CA ASP A 47 -1.95 9.62 -5.17
C ASP A 47 -2.04 8.09 -5.11
N GLN A 48 -0.90 7.42 -4.95
CA GLN A 48 -0.88 5.96 -4.80
C GLN A 48 -1.51 5.55 -3.47
N VAL A 49 -1.24 6.26 -2.37
CA VAL A 49 -1.89 6.05 -1.07
C VAL A 49 -3.40 6.19 -1.19
N ALA A 50 -3.90 7.25 -1.84
CA ALA A 50 -5.33 7.46 -2.07
C ALA A 50 -5.96 6.33 -2.90
N LYS A 51 -5.24 5.84 -3.92
CA LYS A 51 -5.70 4.68 -4.71
C LYS A 51 -5.75 3.40 -3.86
N VAL A 52 -4.77 3.15 -3.00
CA VAL A 52 -4.77 1.99 -2.08
C VAL A 52 -6.00 2.03 -1.18
N VAL A 53 -6.25 3.15 -0.50
CA VAL A 53 -7.43 3.33 0.36
C VAL A 53 -8.71 3.09 -0.42
N ARG A 54 -8.87 3.75 -1.58
CA ARG A 54 -10.06 3.60 -2.43
C ARG A 54 -10.29 2.16 -2.88
N TYR A 55 -9.25 1.42 -3.27
CA TYR A 55 -9.41 0.04 -3.72
C TYR A 55 -9.79 -0.90 -2.58
N VAL A 56 -9.26 -0.70 -1.38
CA VAL A 56 -9.60 -1.53 -0.22
C VAL A 56 -11.01 -1.22 0.30
N GLU A 57 -11.41 0.05 0.36
CA GLU A 57 -12.74 0.45 0.86
C GLU A 57 -13.88 0.11 -0.10
N LYS A 58 -13.64 0.23 -1.41
CA LYS A 58 -14.71 0.12 -2.44
C LYS A 58 -14.94 -1.30 -2.94
N TYR A 59 -13.94 -2.18 -2.83
CA TYR A 59 -14.03 -3.56 -3.28
C TYR A 59 -13.99 -4.49 -2.07
N GLY A 60 -15.13 -4.59 -1.38
CA GLY A 60 -15.33 -5.57 -0.31
C GLY A 60 -15.39 -7.00 -0.87
N GLN A 61 -14.62 -7.89 -0.23
CA GLN A 61 -14.70 -9.36 -0.33
C GLN A 61 -14.47 -9.95 -1.74
N GLY A 62 -13.20 -10.00 -2.15
CA GLY A 62 -12.77 -10.79 -3.31
C GLY A 62 -11.34 -11.31 -3.15
N GLY A 63 -10.95 -12.36 -3.87
CA GLY A 63 -9.66 -13.07 -3.71
C GLY A 63 -8.37 -12.24 -3.91
N PHE A 64 -8.50 -10.97 -4.28
CA PHE A 64 -7.38 -10.03 -4.49
C PHE A 64 -7.10 -9.11 -3.27
N GLN A 65 -7.93 -9.16 -2.22
CA GLN A 65 -7.91 -8.25 -1.05
C GLN A 65 -6.60 -8.31 -0.26
N GLY A 66 -6.02 -9.49 -0.10
CA GLY A 66 -4.88 -9.69 0.81
C GLY A 66 -3.60 -8.91 0.47
N ARG A 67 -3.43 -8.41 -0.78
CA ARG A 67 -2.22 -7.67 -1.16
C ARG A 67 -2.22 -6.22 -0.71
N LEU A 68 -3.34 -5.52 -0.88
CA LEU A 68 -3.44 -4.12 -0.47
C LEU A 68 -3.76 -3.99 1.02
N ASP A 69 -4.39 -5.01 1.64
CA ASP A 69 -4.68 -5.01 3.07
C ASP A 69 -3.41 -4.87 3.92
N THR A 70 -2.35 -5.59 3.58
CA THR A 70 -1.08 -5.51 4.31
C THR A 70 -0.43 -4.13 4.17
N VAL A 71 -0.57 -3.50 3.01
CA VAL A 71 -0.04 -2.16 2.75
C VAL A 71 -0.88 -1.12 3.50
N LEU A 72 -2.21 -1.25 3.47
CA LEU A 72 -3.11 -0.38 4.19
C LEU A 72 -2.91 -0.49 5.71
N ALA A 73 -2.65 -1.68 6.23
CA ALA A 73 -2.33 -1.88 7.64
C ALA A 73 -1.09 -1.08 8.07
N GLU A 74 -0.01 -1.12 7.30
CA GLU A 74 1.19 -0.33 7.57
C GLU A 74 0.96 1.18 7.42
N LEU A 75 0.18 1.60 6.42
CA LEU A 75 -0.21 3.01 6.26
C LEU A 75 -1.04 3.51 7.45
N ARG A 76 -1.99 2.71 7.95
CA ARG A 76 -2.78 3.02 9.16
C ARG A 76 -1.90 3.09 10.39
N ARG A 77 -0.94 2.16 10.54
CA ARG A 77 0.03 2.17 11.64
C ARG A 77 0.85 3.45 11.62
N LEU A 78 1.37 3.83 10.45
CA LEU A 78 2.12 5.09 10.29
C LEU A 78 1.24 6.30 10.64
N ALA A 79 0.02 6.37 10.11
CA ALA A 79 -0.91 7.47 10.40
C ALA A 79 -1.22 7.58 11.90
N SER A 80 -1.42 6.45 12.59
CA SER A 80 -1.66 6.40 14.04
C SER A 80 -0.48 6.94 14.84
N VAL A 81 0.75 6.67 14.41
CA VAL A 81 1.97 7.16 15.09
C VAL A 81 2.18 8.65 14.84
N LEU A 82 1.81 9.14 13.65
CA LEU A 82 1.99 10.55 13.28
C LEU A 82 0.87 11.46 13.80
N ARG A 83 -0.35 10.95 14.02
CA ARG A 83 -1.51 11.76 14.45
C ARG A 83 -1.24 12.64 15.68
N PRO A 84 -0.62 12.15 16.78
CA PRO A 84 -0.31 12.99 17.93
C PRO A 84 0.62 14.17 17.60
N LEU A 85 1.52 14.01 16.61
CA LEU A 85 2.44 15.06 16.18
C LEU A 85 1.74 16.19 15.40
N THR A 86 0.57 15.89 14.82
CA THR A 86 -0.24 16.88 14.09
C THR A 86 -1.25 17.61 14.98
N GLU A 87 -1.63 17.00 16.11
CA GLU A 87 -2.57 17.55 17.10
C GLU A 87 -1.89 18.41 18.18
N LEU A 88 -0.56 18.37 18.28
CA LEU A 88 0.26 19.23 19.16
C LEU A 88 0.41 20.68 18.65
N ARG A 89 -0.58 21.21 17.93
CA ARG A 89 -0.60 22.59 17.42
C ARG A 89 -1.59 23.45 18.17
#